data_AF-A0A536Q4K9-F1
#
_entry.id   AF-A0A536Q4K9-F1
#
_cell.length_a   1.000
_cell.length_b   1.000
_cell.length_c   1.000
_cell.angle_alpha   90.00
_cell.angle_beta   90.00
_cell.angle_gamma   90.00
#
_symmetry.space_group_name_H-M   'P 1'
#
loop_
_entity.id
_entity.type
_entity.pdbx_description
1 polymer ?
#
loop_
_entity_poly.entity_id
_entity_poly.type
_entity_poly.pdbx_seq_one_letter_code
_entity_poly.pdbx_strand_id
1 'polypeptide(L)'
;DVAGLDVLPGVGPYTASAVACFAHGDATPFADTNIRRVLGRAVLGRSATEREAVELDRHMGSVREPARWHHALMDIGATICVARRPRCEGCPLSSVCAYTGADDVVRRRQPPFATSDRRVRGAILRALGESRHGVTLRALRRAVIDTRVPRLVRALAAEGLVEVSERGVRLPTR
;
A
#
# COMPACT_ATOMS: atom_id res chain seq x y z
N ASP A 1 7.62 -7.18 18.96
CA ASP A 1 6.23 -7.64 18.98
C ASP A 1 5.47 -6.80 17.96
N VAL A 2 4.83 -7.46 17.01
CA VAL A 2 4.09 -6.83 15.90
C VAL A 2 2.63 -6.56 16.30
N ALA A 3 2.19 -7.09 17.45
CA ALA A 3 0.88 -6.84 18.00
C ALA A 3 0.65 -5.32 18.16
N GLY A 4 -0.45 -4.83 17.59
CA GLY A 4 -0.83 -3.42 17.66
C GLY A 4 -0.20 -2.51 16.58
N LEU A 5 0.48 -3.03 15.56
CA LEU A 5 0.83 -2.19 14.41
C LEU A 5 -0.41 -1.74 13.62
N ASP A 6 -1.45 -2.55 13.58
CA ASP A 6 -2.72 -2.26 12.91
C ASP A 6 -3.55 -1.16 13.60
N VAL A 7 -3.27 -0.87 14.87
CA VAL A 7 -3.92 0.25 15.60
C VAL A 7 -3.26 1.60 15.30
N LEU A 8 -2.12 1.63 14.62
CA LEU A 8 -1.46 2.89 14.27
C LEU A 8 -2.21 3.57 13.10
N PRO A 9 -2.55 4.87 13.19
CA PRO A 9 -3.20 5.58 12.09
C PRO A 9 -2.40 5.47 10.79
N GLY A 10 -3.07 4.98 9.73
CA GLY A 10 -2.46 4.78 8.41
C GLY A 10 -1.71 3.46 8.22
N VAL A 11 -1.63 2.59 9.22
CA VAL A 11 -1.08 1.24 9.09
C VAL A 11 -2.22 0.24 8.96
N GLY A 12 -2.46 -0.21 7.73
CA GLY A 12 -3.46 -1.24 7.45
C GLY A 12 -2.92 -2.66 7.63
N PRO A 13 -3.79 -3.70 7.48
CA PRO A 13 -3.40 -5.10 7.64
C PRO A 13 -2.20 -5.51 6.78
N TYR A 14 -2.17 -5.10 5.51
CA TYR A 14 -1.02 -5.33 4.62
C TYR A 14 0.30 -4.81 5.21
N THR A 15 0.32 -3.55 5.67
CA THR A 15 1.55 -2.91 6.17
C THR A 15 2.00 -3.57 7.46
N ALA A 16 1.07 -3.87 8.37
CA ALA A 16 1.38 -4.57 9.61
C ALA A 16 2.00 -5.95 9.33
N SER A 17 1.40 -6.75 8.47
CA SER A 17 1.91 -8.08 8.08
C SER A 17 3.25 -8.00 7.34
N ALA A 18 3.44 -7.01 6.46
CA ALA A 18 4.71 -6.79 5.78
C ALA A 18 5.84 -6.43 6.75
N VAL A 19 5.56 -5.58 7.74
CA VAL A 19 6.53 -5.25 8.81
C VAL A 19 6.84 -6.47 9.66
N ALA A 20 5.81 -7.27 10.02
CA ALA A 20 5.99 -8.54 10.72
C ALA A 20 7.00 -9.44 10.00
N CYS A 21 6.78 -9.62 8.70
CA CYS A 21 7.59 -10.50 7.89
C CYS A 21 9.02 -9.98 7.70
N PHE A 22 9.17 -8.73 7.28
CA PHE A 22 10.49 -8.21 6.90
C PHE A 22 11.36 -7.83 8.09
N ALA A 23 10.77 -7.28 9.16
CA ALA A 23 11.54 -6.81 10.30
C ALA A 23 11.67 -7.87 11.41
N HIS A 24 10.67 -8.74 11.57
CA HIS A 24 10.62 -9.72 12.66
C HIS A 24 10.77 -11.17 12.20
N GLY A 25 10.76 -11.43 10.89
CA GLY A 25 10.89 -12.78 10.35
C GLY A 25 9.61 -13.61 10.46
N ASP A 26 8.47 -12.98 10.75
CA ASP A 26 7.21 -13.70 10.92
C ASP A 26 6.69 -14.22 9.57
N ALA A 27 6.27 -15.49 9.54
CA ALA A 27 5.65 -16.10 8.36
C ALA A 27 4.16 -15.69 8.21
N THR A 28 3.88 -14.39 8.28
CA THR A 28 2.53 -13.84 8.14
C THR A 28 2.25 -13.56 6.67
N PRO A 29 1.13 -14.05 6.10
CA PRO A 29 0.85 -13.86 4.68
C PRO A 29 0.35 -12.45 4.39
N PHE A 30 0.83 -11.86 3.29
CA PHE A 30 0.37 -10.56 2.80
C PHE A 30 0.58 -10.42 1.30
N ALA A 31 -0.23 -9.59 0.65
CA ALA A 31 -0.16 -9.47 -0.81
C ALA A 31 -0.38 -8.04 -1.31
N ASP A 32 0.68 -7.46 -1.88
CA ASP A 32 0.59 -6.21 -2.61
C ASP A 32 0.09 -6.45 -4.04
N THR A 33 0.00 -5.40 -4.86
CA THR A 33 -0.44 -5.54 -6.26
C THR A 33 0.46 -6.42 -7.13
N ASN A 34 1.74 -6.58 -6.78
CA ASN A 34 2.69 -7.42 -7.50
C ASN A 34 2.51 -8.88 -7.09
N ILE A 35 2.53 -9.18 -5.79
CA ILE A 35 2.31 -10.51 -5.21
C ILE A 35 0.97 -11.07 -5.69
N ARG A 36 -0.11 -10.28 -5.61
CA ARG A 36 -1.44 -10.67 -6.11
C ARG A 36 -1.43 -11.09 -7.57
N ARG A 37 -0.66 -10.39 -8.39
CA ARG A 37 -0.56 -10.69 -9.82
C ARG A 37 0.30 -11.92 -10.07
N VAL A 38 1.43 -12.06 -9.38
CA VAL A 38 2.33 -13.21 -9.54
C VAL A 38 1.66 -14.50 -9.09
N LEU A 39 1.16 -14.54 -7.85
CA LEU A 39 0.48 -15.71 -7.29
C LEU A 39 -0.79 -16.05 -8.08
N GLY A 40 -1.60 -15.03 -8.37
CA GLY A 40 -2.81 -15.21 -9.15
C GLY A 40 -2.53 -15.78 -10.54
N ARG A 41 -1.61 -15.19 -11.30
CA ARG A 41 -1.29 -15.67 -12.66
C ARG A 41 -0.66 -17.05 -12.64
N ALA A 42 0.24 -17.31 -11.70
CA ALA A 42 0.90 -18.60 -11.57
C ALA A 42 -0.10 -19.73 -11.26
N VAL A 43 -1.06 -19.50 -10.35
CA VAL A 43 -1.95 -20.55 -9.85
C VAL A 43 -3.34 -20.53 -10.48
N LEU A 44 -3.94 -19.34 -10.63
CA LEU A 44 -5.32 -19.15 -11.09
C LEU A 44 -5.41 -18.75 -12.58
N GLY A 45 -4.27 -18.50 -13.23
CA GLY A 45 -4.23 -18.02 -14.62
C GLY A 45 -4.70 -16.58 -14.81
N ARG A 46 -4.95 -15.82 -13.74
CA ARG A 46 -5.39 -14.41 -13.76
C ARG A 46 -4.91 -13.65 -12.54
N SER A 47 -4.94 -12.32 -12.56
CA SER A 47 -4.63 -11.55 -11.34
C SER A 47 -5.59 -11.91 -10.19
N ALA A 48 -5.05 -12.09 -8.97
CA ALA A 48 -5.84 -12.41 -7.79
C ALA A 48 -6.38 -11.15 -7.09
N THR A 49 -7.53 -11.30 -6.43
CA THR A 49 -7.95 -10.39 -5.37
C THR A 49 -6.96 -10.45 -4.20
N GLU A 50 -6.99 -9.45 -3.31
CA GLU A 50 -6.14 -9.46 -2.11
C GLU A 50 -6.40 -10.70 -1.25
N ARG A 51 -7.67 -11.03 -1.02
CA ARG A 51 -8.08 -12.21 -0.25
C ARG A 51 -7.56 -13.51 -0.87
N GLU A 52 -7.74 -13.69 -2.18
CA GLU A 52 -7.25 -14.88 -2.89
C GLU A 52 -5.72 -14.98 -2.79
N ALA A 53 -5.00 -13.87 -2.96
CA ALA A 53 -3.55 -13.88 -2.91
C ALA A 53 -3.01 -14.20 -1.50
N VAL A 54 -3.63 -13.64 -0.46
CA VAL A 54 -3.29 -13.97 0.94
C VAL A 54 -3.57 -15.44 1.24
N GLU A 55 -4.63 -16.01 0.68
CA GLU A 55 -4.94 -17.45 0.84
C GLU A 55 -3.90 -18.33 0.14
N LEU A 56 -3.53 -17.99 -1.09
CA LEU A 56 -2.49 -18.68 -1.85
C LEU A 56 -1.14 -18.61 -1.12
N ASP A 57 -0.79 -17.43 -0.62
CA ASP A 57 0.44 -17.19 0.11
C ASP A 57 0.49 -17.96 1.43
N ARG A 58 -0.64 -18.09 2.15
CA ARG A 58 -0.72 -18.93 3.35
C ARG A 58 -0.39 -20.40 3.08
N HIS A 59 -0.77 -20.91 1.91
CA HIS A 59 -0.56 -22.31 1.55
C HIS A 59 0.82 -22.59 0.94
N MET A 60 1.38 -21.65 0.18
CA MET A 60 2.62 -21.85 -0.59
C MET A 60 3.83 -21.10 -0.02
N GLY A 61 3.59 -20.13 0.88
CA GLY A 61 4.61 -19.28 1.45
C GLY A 61 5.67 -20.05 2.23
N SER A 62 6.90 -19.54 2.21
CA SER A 62 7.99 -20.14 2.97
C SER A 62 7.88 -19.78 4.45
N VAL A 63 7.68 -20.77 5.31
CA VAL A 63 7.74 -20.57 6.77
C VAL A 63 9.18 -20.36 7.27
N ARG A 64 10.17 -20.93 6.58
CA ARG A 64 11.59 -20.85 6.97
C ARG A 64 12.27 -19.56 6.50
N GLU A 65 11.88 -19.06 5.33
CA GLU A 65 12.47 -17.88 4.71
C GLU A 65 11.37 -16.93 4.20
N PRO A 66 10.46 -16.44 5.07
CA PRO A 66 9.28 -15.69 4.63
C PRO A 66 9.64 -14.37 3.95
N ALA A 67 10.64 -13.64 4.46
CA ALA A 67 11.11 -12.41 3.83
C ALA A 67 11.65 -12.66 2.41
N ARG A 68 12.46 -13.71 2.23
CA ARG A 68 13.04 -14.06 0.92
C ARG A 68 11.97 -14.46 -0.08
N TRP A 69 10.98 -15.23 0.36
CA TRP A 69 9.82 -15.60 -0.45
C TRP A 69 9.08 -14.36 -0.99
N HIS A 70 8.73 -13.43 -0.10
CA HIS A 70 8.02 -12.22 -0.49
C HIS A 70 8.88 -11.30 -1.36
N HIS A 71 10.18 -11.16 -1.09
CA HIS A 71 11.10 -10.42 -1.96
C HIS A 71 11.17 -11.02 -3.36
N ALA A 72 11.26 -12.35 -3.49
CA ALA A 72 11.27 -13.02 -4.79
C ALA A 72 9.97 -12.75 -5.58
N LEU A 73 8.80 -12.82 -4.92
CA LEU A 73 7.52 -12.49 -5.54
C LEU A 73 7.45 -11.02 -5.99
N MET A 74 7.95 -10.10 -5.17
CA MET A 74 8.02 -8.67 -5.52
C MET A 74 8.94 -8.43 -6.72
N ASP A 75 10.13 -9.03 -6.75
CA ASP A 75 11.10 -8.90 -7.83
C ASP A 75 10.55 -9.45 -9.15
N ILE A 76 9.97 -10.65 -9.12
CA ILE A 76 9.30 -11.25 -10.29
C ILE A 76 8.16 -10.35 -10.76
N GLY A 77 7.32 -9.86 -9.84
CA GLY A 77 6.19 -9.00 -10.18
C GLY A 77 6.61 -7.66 -10.78
N ALA A 78 7.70 -7.07 -10.29
CA ALA A 78 8.20 -5.79 -10.76
C ALA A 78 8.94 -5.87 -12.11
N THR A 79 9.64 -6.97 -12.39
CA THR A 79 10.58 -7.06 -13.52
C THR A 79 10.17 -8.03 -14.62
N ILE A 80 9.44 -9.09 -14.30
CA ILE A 80 9.08 -10.18 -15.23
C ILE A 80 7.58 -10.24 -15.45
N CYS A 81 6.82 -10.57 -14.41
CA CYS A 81 5.38 -10.70 -14.44
C CYS A 81 4.72 -9.33 -14.30
N VAL A 82 5.09 -8.38 -15.16
CA VAL A 82 4.54 -7.03 -15.17
C VAL A 82 3.08 -7.03 -15.65
N ALA A 83 2.33 -5.98 -15.30
CA ALA A 83 0.89 -5.90 -15.58
C ALA A 83 0.55 -6.02 -17.07
N ARG A 84 1.38 -5.42 -17.95
CA ARG A 84 1.22 -5.44 -19.41
C ARG A 84 2.42 -6.12 -20.05
N ARG A 85 2.17 -7.04 -20.97
CA ARG A 85 3.22 -7.76 -21.74
C ARG A 85 4.29 -8.36 -20.80
N PRO A 86 3.91 -9.30 -19.91
CA PRO A 86 4.87 -9.98 -19.04
C PRO A 86 5.92 -10.71 -19.87
N ARG A 87 7.13 -10.82 -19.32
CA ARG A 87 8.29 -11.45 -19.97
C ARG A 87 8.28 -12.96 -19.71
N CYS A 88 7.24 -13.66 -20.18
CA CYS A 88 7.01 -15.06 -19.84
C CYS A 88 8.14 -16.00 -20.29
N GLU A 89 8.81 -15.71 -21.40
CA GLU A 89 9.91 -16.51 -21.95
C GLU A 89 11.07 -16.71 -20.97
N GLY A 90 11.40 -15.70 -20.16
CA GLY A 90 12.45 -15.75 -19.14
C GLY A 90 11.91 -15.91 -17.72
N CYS A 91 10.63 -16.24 -17.54
CA CYS A 91 10.02 -16.32 -16.22
C CYS A 91 10.43 -17.61 -15.50
N PRO A 92 10.95 -17.55 -14.25
CA PRO A 92 11.31 -18.75 -13.49
C PRO A 92 10.10 -19.64 -13.15
N LEU A 93 8.88 -19.12 -13.30
CA LEU A 93 7.64 -19.87 -13.05
C LEU A 93 7.03 -20.45 -14.33
N SER A 94 7.61 -20.23 -15.51
CA SER A 94 6.98 -20.52 -16.81
C SER A 94 6.52 -21.97 -16.97
N SER A 95 7.27 -22.93 -16.42
CA SER A 95 6.96 -24.36 -16.50
C SER A 95 5.76 -24.79 -15.66
N VAL A 96 5.34 -23.98 -14.67
CA VAL A 96 4.26 -24.30 -13.73
C VAL A 96 3.17 -23.23 -13.70
N CYS A 97 3.29 -22.19 -14.53
CA CYS A 97 2.40 -21.03 -14.53
C CYS A 97 1.13 -21.31 -15.36
N ALA A 98 -0.04 -21.13 -14.75
CA ALA A 98 -1.34 -21.27 -15.42
C ALA A 98 -1.70 -20.10 -16.36
N TYR A 99 -0.88 -19.05 -16.43
CA TYR A 99 -1.19 -17.85 -17.22
C TYR A 99 -0.95 -18.05 -18.71
N THR A 100 -2.00 -17.86 -19.51
CA THR A 100 -1.99 -18.07 -20.97
C THR A 100 -1.85 -16.79 -21.80
N GLY A 101 -1.68 -15.63 -21.15
CA GLY A 101 -1.49 -14.34 -21.85
C GLY A 101 -2.71 -13.42 -21.87
N ALA A 102 -3.86 -13.83 -21.33
CA ALA A 102 -5.07 -13.01 -21.22
C ALA A 102 -5.43 -12.75 -19.75
N ASP A 103 -5.51 -11.48 -19.35
CA ASP A 103 -5.92 -11.04 -18.01
C ASP A 103 -6.69 -9.74 -18.15
N ASP A 104 -7.97 -9.72 -17.77
CA ASP A 104 -8.80 -8.51 -17.80
C ASP A 104 -8.44 -7.58 -16.63
N VAL A 105 -7.23 -7.01 -16.69
CA VAL A 105 -6.79 -6.04 -15.69
C VAL A 105 -7.37 -4.68 -16.03
N VAL A 106 -8.56 -4.38 -15.52
CA VAL A 106 -9.12 -3.03 -15.55
C VAL A 106 -8.25 -2.13 -14.68
N ARG A 107 -7.40 -1.31 -15.31
CA ARG A 107 -6.60 -0.32 -14.57
C ARG A 107 -7.48 0.84 -14.14
N ARG A 108 -7.56 1.07 -12.82
CA ARG A 108 -7.75 2.44 -12.32
C ARG A 108 -6.49 3.24 -12.64
N ARG A 109 -6.58 4.17 -13.60
CA ARG A 109 -5.49 5.09 -13.91
C ARG A 109 -5.30 6.02 -12.72
N GLN A 110 -4.22 5.84 -11.97
CA GLN A 110 -3.88 6.75 -10.88
C GLN A 110 -3.50 8.11 -11.50
N PRO A 111 -4.06 9.23 -11.01
CA PRO A 111 -3.69 10.55 -11.51
C PRO A 111 -2.20 10.84 -11.25
N PRO A 112 -1.57 11.67 -12.10
CA PRO A 112 -0.21 12.17 -11.88
C PRO A 112 -0.04 12.71 -10.46
N PHE A 113 1.14 12.53 -9.86
CA PHE A 113 1.38 12.97 -8.47
C PHE A 113 1.03 14.46 -8.29
N ALA A 114 1.45 15.30 -9.24
CA ALA A 114 1.19 16.73 -9.25
C ALA A 114 -0.29 17.11 -9.03
N THR A 115 -1.22 16.38 -9.66
CA THR A 115 -2.66 16.69 -9.60
C THR A 115 -3.40 15.84 -8.56
N SER A 116 -2.74 14.88 -7.93
CA SER A 116 -3.38 13.92 -7.03
C SER A 116 -3.57 14.43 -5.60
N ASP A 117 -4.58 13.87 -4.91
CA ASP A 117 -4.86 14.18 -3.51
C ASP A 117 -3.70 13.82 -2.57
N ARG A 118 -2.93 12.76 -2.89
CA ARG A 118 -1.73 12.37 -2.12
C ARG A 118 -0.72 13.51 -2.00
N ARG A 119 -0.55 14.35 -3.03
CA ARG A 119 0.37 15.50 -2.96
C ARG A 119 -0.11 16.52 -1.94
N VAL A 120 -1.39 16.87 -2.00
CA VAL A 120 -1.99 17.90 -1.12
C VAL A 120 -2.05 17.40 0.32
N ARG A 121 -2.44 16.14 0.54
CA ARG A 121 -2.39 15.49 1.85
C ARG A 121 -1.00 15.52 2.45
N GLY A 122 0.03 15.15 1.67
CA GLY A 122 1.41 15.23 2.12
C GLY A 122 1.86 16.65 2.45
N ALA A 123 1.40 17.66 1.71
CA ALA A 123 1.68 19.06 2.02
C ALA A 123 1.00 19.51 3.32
N ILE A 124 -0.25 19.09 3.57
CA ILE A 124 -0.95 19.35 4.83
C ILE A 124 -0.20 18.72 6.01
N LEU A 125 0.16 17.44 5.91
CA LEU A 125 0.87 16.74 6.99
C LEU A 125 2.25 17.35 7.27
N ARG A 126 3.00 17.76 6.23
CA ARG A 126 4.26 18.49 6.40
C ARG A 126 4.08 19.82 7.13
N ALA A 127 3.12 20.64 6.68
CA ALA A 127 2.85 21.92 7.33
C ALA A 127 2.41 21.76 8.80
N LEU A 128 1.71 20.67 9.12
CA LEU A 128 1.35 20.34 10.50
C LEU A 128 2.55 19.86 11.32
N GLY A 129 3.46 19.08 10.71
CA GLY A 129 4.66 18.58 11.38
C GLY A 129 5.66 19.66 11.80
N GLU A 130 5.59 20.85 11.19
CA GLU A 130 6.39 22.02 11.58
C GLU A 130 5.81 22.76 12.79
N SER A 131 4.58 22.45 13.22
CA SER A 131 3.92 23.10 14.37
C SER A 131 3.74 22.16 15.56
N ARG A 132 4.20 22.58 16.74
CA ARG A 132 3.98 21.85 18.01
C ARG A 132 2.55 21.91 18.52
N HIS A 133 1.78 22.94 18.18
CA HIS A 133 0.45 23.19 18.75
C HIS A 133 -0.69 23.05 17.72
N GLY A 134 -0.36 22.64 16.49
CA GLY A 134 -1.27 22.69 15.35
C GLY A 134 -1.36 24.08 14.71
N VAL A 135 -2.22 24.20 13.71
CA VAL A 135 -2.42 25.43 12.94
C VAL A 135 -3.90 25.61 12.60
N THR A 136 -4.34 26.86 12.48
CA THR A 136 -5.73 27.14 12.06
C THR A 136 -5.95 26.68 10.61
N LEU A 137 -7.21 26.34 10.26
CA LEU A 137 -7.55 26.01 8.87
C LEU A 137 -7.22 27.15 7.90
N ARG A 138 -7.34 28.41 8.36
CA ARG A 138 -6.95 29.60 7.59
C ARG A 138 -5.44 29.62 7.30
N ALA A 139 -4.62 29.31 8.30
CA ALA A 139 -3.17 29.22 8.12
C ALA A 139 -2.79 28.08 7.18
N LEU A 140 -3.41 26.90 7.30
CA LEU A 140 -3.19 25.78 6.38
C LEU A 140 -3.51 26.12 4.93
N ARG A 141 -4.62 26.83 4.67
CA ARG A 141 -4.99 27.25 3.31
C ARG A 141 -4.02 28.26 2.70
N ARG A 142 -3.27 29.00 3.54
CA ARG A 142 -2.21 29.92 3.09
C ARG A 142 -0.91 29.17 2.80
N ALA A 143 -0.54 28.21 3.66
CA ALA A 143 0.66 27.41 3.51
C ALA A 143 0.54 26.39 2.36
N VAL A 144 -0.64 25.81 2.18
CA VAL A 144 -0.96 24.86 1.12
C VAL A 144 -1.96 25.50 0.18
N ILE A 145 -1.46 26.16 -0.87
CA ILE A 145 -2.27 26.87 -1.87
C ILE A 145 -2.97 25.85 -2.78
N ASP A 146 -4.03 25.21 -2.26
CA ASP A 146 -4.86 24.27 -2.99
C ASP A 146 -6.30 24.30 -2.43
N THR A 147 -7.29 24.39 -3.31
CA THR A 147 -8.70 24.51 -2.92
C THR A 147 -9.24 23.27 -2.23
N ARG A 148 -8.55 22.12 -2.35
CA ARG A 148 -8.97 20.84 -1.77
C ARG A 148 -8.65 20.71 -0.28
N VAL A 149 -7.86 21.62 0.31
CA VAL A 149 -7.40 21.54 1.70
C VAL A 149 -8.53 21.25 2.69
N PRO A 150 -9.69 21.95 2.70
CA PRO A 150 -10.75 21.68 3.67
C PRO A 150 -11.34 20.27 3.57
N ARG A 151 -11.56 19.77 2.34
CA ARG A 151 -12.05 18.40 2.13
C ARG A 151 -11.03 17.37 2.58
N LEU A 152 -9.75 17.59 2.29
CA LEU A 152 -8.69 16.65 2.60
C LEU A 152 -8.32 16.64 4.09
N VAL A 153 -8.44 17.76 4.80
CA VAL A 153 -8.35 17.79 6.27
C VAL A 153 -9.44 16.92 6.89
N ARG A 154 -10.70 17.02 6.41
CA ARG A 154 -11.79 16.17 6.91
C ARG A 154 -11.53 14.68 6.62
N ALA A 155 -11.03 14.36 5.43
CA ALA A 155 -10.66 12.98 5.09
C ALA A 155 -9.53 12.45 5.98
N LEU A 156 -8.46 13.24 6.18
CA LEU A 156 -7.36 12.89 7.08
C LEU A 156 -7.85 12.70 8.53
N ALA A 157 -8.82 13.50 8.98
CA ALA A 157 -9.38 13.37 10.32
C ALA A 157 -10.20 12.08 10.49
N ALA A 158 -11.01 11.72 9.48
CA ALA A 158 -11.74 10.46 9.46
C ALA A 158 -10.81 9.23 9.46
N GLU A 159 -9.59 9.39 8.94
CA GLU A 159 -8.54 8.36 8.96
C GLU A 159 -7.68 8.38 10.23
N GLY A 160 -7.96 9.28 11.18
CA GLY A 160 -7.18 9.44 12.41
C GLY A 160 -5.78 10.03 12.20
N LEU A 161 -5.48 10.59 11.03
CA LEU A 161 -4.16 11.15 10.70
C LEU A 161 -3.98 12.60 11.16
N VAL A 162 -5.08 13.30 11.47
CA VAL A 162 -5.09 14.64 12.05
C VAL A 162 -6.25 14.77 13.03
N GLU A 163 -6.11 15.65 14.01
CA GLU A 163 -7.20 16.05 14.91
C GLU A 163 -7.70 17.44 14.52
N VAL A 164 -9.02 17.61 14.51
CA VAL A 164 -9.67 18.89 14.22
C VAL A 164 -10.44 19.34 15.45
N SER A 165 -10.19 20.57 15.89
CA SER A 165 -10.86 21.21 17.01
C SER A 165 -11.20 22.65 16.68
N GLU A 166 -11.90 23.35 17.58
CA GLU A 166 -12.12 24.79 17.47
C GLU A 166 -10.80 25.60 17.38
N ARG A 167 -9.73 25.08 18.01
CA ARG A 167 -8.40 25.72 18.02
C ARG A 167 -7.64 25.54 16.70
N GLY A 168 -8.07 24.61 15.84
CA GLY A 168 -7.44 24.34 14.55
C GLY A 168 -7.22 22.85 14.28
N VAL A 169 -6.28 22.58 13.38
CA VAL A 169 -5.89 21.24 12.93
C VAL A 169 -4.50 20.93 13.47
N ARG A 170 -4.30 19.73 14.01
CA ARG A 170 -2.99 19.27 14.51
C ARG A 170 -2.75 17.81 14.14
N LEU A 171 -1.49 17.36 14.26
CA LEU A 171 -1.21 15.93 14.27
C LEU A 171 -1.71 15.31 15.59
N PRO A 172 -2.13 14.04 15.60
CA PRO A 172 -2.51 13.36 16.83
C PRO A 172 -1.32 13.30 17.79
N THR A 173 -1.56 13.64 19.05
CA THR A 173 -0.58 13.45 20.13
C THR A 173 -0.85 12.10 20.78
N ARG A 174 0.13 11.20 20.76
CA ARG A 174 0.13 10.05 21.67
C ARG A 174 0.58 10.48 23.05
#